data_AF-A0A7R9L5J6-F1
#
_entry.id   AF-A0A7R9L5J6-F1
#
_cell.length_a   1.000
_cell.length_b   1.000
_cell.length_c   1.000
_cell.angle_alpha   90.00
_cell.angle_beta   90.00
_cell.angle_gamma   90.00
#
_symmetry.space_group_name_H-M   'P 1'
#
loop_
_entity.id
_entity.type
_entity.pdbx_description
1 polymer ?
#
loop_
_entity_poly.entity_id
_entity_poly.type
_entity_poly.pdbx_seq_one_letter_code
_entity_poly.pdbx_strand_id
1 'polypeptide(L)'
;MSLCPTSHKTVIILDESNYFLETSCEQTFDFDVVNKSRQPSGIIPLSPIGKSLWTCSVEAVAEYCRIVWDIYPSGERLIQFVVCGSDSAANCNDWNSDDQNLQKCMEWMAKSGSMAHLKAKHQKRAERSQILNGFHKAIESLSVSTHLQDYHRNGDSSAALPNGGRIVCISSFRNDSHIKSVEDSVKELITERNELILKQRKVDPKCQLLTTTFCELVFINTFPIEDQSTTSKIIEIPRHQLNSFISSEVYSVKSGRFLASKLSALVLNHYELASTTVTGIPMKEEQNASSSANYDVEILHSNKAHSDSFRSGLINNEDVCMQTSNDYHTIKLRWITPRTNALELHYCTTAHRITSVDVNSRPASCLTNFLLSGRTVMLEMPRLKGKIMSHMLSSHCGELYIHTLGTSRSILEDPPSISEGSGGRVTDYRINDFGEMMKRNRLVACRPIHGSNKEIIEKAKHSLAKQTIYWPLVIGNTILFNIQIQIQNFLNLVPKEYLTEEEVMECKKSIYHLVGMESKGTNLPVPTIGIKGKGPKREELYRM
;
A
#
# COMPACT_ATOMS: atom_id res chain seq x y z
N MET A 1 0.62 4.69 17.21
CA MET A 1 0.61 5.49 15.97
C MET A 1 -0.59 6.43 16.09
N SER A 2 -0.46 7.74 15.82
CA SER A 2 -1.62 8.63 15.88
C SER A 2 -2.70 8.12 14.93
N LEU A 3 -3.93 8.00 15.42
CA LEU A 3 -5.07 7.41 14.70
C LEU A 3 -5.41 8.19 13.42
N CYS A 4 -5.24 9.52 13.47
CA CYS A 4 -5.35 10.42 12.33
C CYS A 4 -4.12 11.35 12.37
N PRO A 5 -3.02 11.00 11.67
CA PRO A 5 -1.87 11.89 11.55
C PRO A 5 -2.24 13.12 10.71
N THR A 6 -1.38 14.16 10.71
CA THR A 6 -1.56 15.35 9.85
C THR A 6 -1.72 15.00 8.37
N SER A 7 -1.08 13.91 7.93
CA SER A 7 -1.20 13.39 6.56
C SER A 7 -2.52 12.68 6.26
N HIS A 8 -3.42 12.51 7.24
CA HIS A 8 -4.74 11.93 7.01
C HIS A 8 -5.59 12.77 6.05
N LYS A 9 -5.53 14.11 6.18
CA LYS A 9 -6.24 15.06 5.33
C LYS A 9 -5.26 15.99 4.65
N THR A 10 -5.19 15.93 3.33
CA THR A 10 -4.46 16.92 2.52
C THR A 10 -5.44 17.65 1.62
N VAL A 11 -5.46 18.98 1.68
CA VAL A 11 -6.20 19.82 0.74
C VAL A 11 -5.20 20.48 -0.20
N ILE A 12 -5.37 20.30 -1.51
CA ILE A 12 -4.53 20.92 -2.53
C ILE A 12 -5.31 22.05 -3.18
N ILE A 13 -4.83 23.28 -3.04
CA ILE A 13 -5.38 24.47 -3.69
C ILE A 13 -4.64 24.69 -5.01
N LEU A 14 -5.38 24.73 -6.12
CA LEU A 14 -4.86 24.99 -7.46
C LEU A 14 -5.37 26.32 -7.99
N ASP A 15 -4.44 27.13 -8.50
CA ASP A 15 -4.75 28.40 -9.14
C ASP A 15 -5.33 28.19 -10.56
N GLU A 16 -6.59 28.57 -10.74
CA GLU A 16 -7.34 28.50 -12.00
C GLU A 16 -7.56 29.91 -12.60
N SER A 17 -6.67 30.86 -12.29
CA SER A 17 -6.67 32.20 -12.92
C SER A 17 -6.23 32.15 -14.38
N ASN A 18 -6.53 33.22 -15.12
CA ASN A 18 -6.11 33.34 -16.52
C ASN A 18 -4.58 33.30 -16.65
N TYR A 19 -3.85 33.85 -15.68
CA TYR A 19 -2.39 33.71 -15.63
C TYR A 19 -1.93 32.25 -15.68
N PHE A 20 -2.54 31.35 -14.91
CA PHE A 20 -2.15 29.93 -14.92
C PHE A 20 -2.55 29.20 -16.21
N LEU A 21 -3.68 29.58 -16.79
CA LEU A 21 -4.23 28.92 -17.97
C LEU A 21 -3.51 29.32 -19.26
N GLU A 22 -3.14 30.59 -19.40
CA GLU A 22 -2.58 31.15 -20.64
C GLU A 22 -1.05 31.23 -20.64
N THR A 23 -0.41 31.33 -19.46
CA THR A 23 1.05 31.45 -19.38
C THR A 23 1.70 30.11 -19.66
N SER A 24 2.58 30.08 -20.65
CA SER A 24 3.45 28.94 -20.95
C SER A 24 4.46 28.73 -19.82
N CYS A 25 4.79 27.48 -19.52
CA CYS A 25 5.89 27.15 -18.62
C CYS A 25 7.27 27.38 -19.26
N GLU A 26 7.31 27.69 -20.56
CA GLU A 26 8.54 27.87 -21.37
C GLU A 26 9.42 26.60 -21.44
N GLN A 27 8.86 25.45 -21.07
CA GLN A 27 9.44 24.15 -21.38
C GLN A 27 8.80 23.59 -22.64
N THR A 28 9.53 23.59 -23.74
CA THR A 28 9.08 22.94 -24.98
C THR A 28 9.40 21.45 -24.96
N PHE A 29 8.54 20.65 -25.60
CA PHE A 29 8.81 19.24 -25.85
C PHE A 29 8.52 18.87 -27.31
N ASP A 30 9.44 18.09 -27.89
CA ASP A 30 9.29 17.51 -29.22
C ASP A 30 8.34 16.32 -29.12
N PHE A 31 7.16 16.42 -29.72
CA PHE A 31 6.19 15.31 -29.82
C PHE A 31 6.21 14.65 -31.20
N ASP A 32 6.86 15.30 -32.17
CA ASP A 32 7.06 14.76 -33.51
C ASP A 32 8.26 13.80 -33.52
N VAL A 33 7.97 12.51 -33.74
CA VAL A 33 8.94 11.40 -33.63
C VAL A 33 9.70 11.18 -34.94
N VAL A 34 9.61 12.10 -35.91
CA VAL A 34 10.42 12.03 -37.14
C VAL A 34 11.90 12.15 -36.77
N ASN A 35 12.58 11.00 -36.71
CA ASN A 35 13.98 10.87 -36.34
C ASN A 35 14.84 11.85 -37.15
N LYS A 36 15.52 12.78 -36.44
CA LYS A 36 16.44 13.77 -37.02
C LYS A 36 17.56 13.14 -37.88
N SER A 37 17.82 11.83 -37.75
CA SER A 37 18.85 11.08 -38.47
C SER A 37 18.38 10.34 -39.74
N ARG A 38 17.07 10.20 -39.98
CA ARG A 38 16.50 9.51 -41.17
C ARG A 38 15.31 10.28 -41.73
N GLN A 39 15.50 11.57 -42.00
CA GLN A 39 14.45 12.34 -42.66
C GLN A 39 14.31 11.90 -44.12
N PRO A 40 13.11 11.47 -44.56
CA PRO A 40 12.75 11.50 -45.97
C PRO A 40 12.79 12.97 -46.42
N SER A 41 13.46 13.26 -47.53
CA SER A 41 13.52 14.60 -48.12
C SER A 41 12.11 15.14 -48.34
N GLY A 42 11.76 16.27 -47.71
CA GLY A 42 10.48 16.98 -47.94
C GLY A 42 9.49 17.02 -46.76
N ILE A 43 9.80 16.43 -45.60
CA ILE A 43 8.94 16.49 -44.42
C ILE A 43 9.44 17.58 -43.46
N ILE A 44 8.57 18.57 -43.17
CA ILE A 44 8.83 19.63 -42.18
C ILE A 44 8.34 19.13 -40.81
N PRO A 45 9.20 19.05 -39.78
CA PRO A 45 8.79 18.62 -38.46
C PRO A 45 7.85 19.64 -37.83
N LEU A 46 6.89 19.18 -37.03
CA LEU A 46 5.99 20.05 -36.29
C LEU A 46 6.76 20.87 -35.26
N SER A 47 6.33 22.11 -35.03
CA SER A 47 6.93 22.98 -34.02
C SER A 47 6.71 22.40 -32.61
N PRO A 48 7.73 22.47 -31.74
CA PRO A 48 7.59 22.06 -30.35
C PRO A 48 6.47 22.85 -29.65
N ILE A 49 5.78 22.21 -28.71
CA ILE A 49 4.74 22.88 -27.91
C ILE A 49 5.19 22.99 -26.45
N GLY A 50 4.68 24.02 -25.77
CA GLY A 50 4.85 24.22 -24.34
C GLY A 50 3.55 23.95 -23.58
N LYS A 51 3.68 23.52 -22.33
CA LYS A 51 2.52 23.35 -21.43
C LYS A 51 2.23 24.67 -20.71
N SER A 52 0.99 24.90 -20.31
CA SER A 52 0.67 26.03 -19.42
C SER A 52 1.09 25.74 -17.98
N LEU A 53 1.18 26.77 -17.14
CA LEU A 53 1.43 26.62 -15.69
C LEU A 53 0.36 25.75 -15.03
N TRP A 54 -0.91 25.91 -15.43
CA TRP A 54 -2.03 25.05 -15.01
C TRP A 54 -1.75 23.58 -15.33
N THR A 55 -1.42 23.28 -16.59
CA THR A 55 -1.17 21.90 -17.04
C THR A 55 -0.03 21.26 -16.26
N CYS A 56 1.09 21.96 -16.08
CA CYS A 56 2.21 21.48 -15.27
C CYS A 56 1.81 21.22 -13.80
N SER A 57 0.95 22.07 -13.23
CA SER A 57 0.48 21.93 -11.84
C SER A 57 -0.41 20.70 -11.69
N VAL A 58 -1.35 20.50 -12.63
CA VAL A 58 -2.25 19.34 -12.65
C VAL A 58 -1.46 18.04 -12.82
N GLU A 59 -0.50 17.99 -13.74
CA GLU A 59 0.35 16.80 -13.93
C GLU A 59 1.16 16.45 -12.68
N ALA A 60 1.79 17.45 -12.05
CA ALA A 60 2.57 17.24 -10.83
C ALA A 60 1.69 16.77 -9.65
N VAL A 61 0.48 17.32 -9.53
CA VAL A 61 -0.50 16.92 -8.51
C VAL A 61 -1.08 15.54 -8.77
N ALA A 62 -1.36 15.20 -10.03
CA ALA A 62 -1.83 13.87 -10.38
C ALA A 62 -0.79 12.81 -9.97
N GLU A 63 0.49 13.06 -10.25
CA GLU A 63 1.56 12.14 -9.84
C GLU A 63 1.72 12.06 -8.32
N TYR A 64 1.63 13.20 -7.62
CA TYR A 64 1.58 13.23 -6.16
C TYR A 64 0.46 12.34 -5.60
N CYS A 65 -0.74 12.42 -6.17
CA CYS A 65 -1.90 11.65 -5.72
C CYS A 65 -1.77 10.17 -6.07
N ARG A 66 -1.24 9.83 -7.25
CA ARG A 66 -0.96 8.45 -7.66
C ARG A 66 -0.09 7.74 -6.64
N ILE A 67 1.03 8.37 -6.25
CA ILE A 67 1.97 7.82 -5.26
C ILE A 67 1.25 7.53 -3.93
N VAL A 68 0.42 8.47 -3.47
CA VAL A 68 -0.31 8.33 -2.21
C VAL A 68 -1.33 7.20 -2.29
N TRP A 69 -2.13 7.14 -3.34
CA TRP A 69 -3.21 6.15 -3.48
C TRP A 69 -2.69 4.74 -3.74
N ASP A 70 -1.55 4.57 -4.42
CA ASP A 70 -0.91 3.27 -4.57
C ASP A 70 -0.41 2.72 -3.22
N ILE A 71 0.16 3.59 -2.37
CA ILE A 71 0.74 3.19 -1.08
C ILE A 71 -0.36 3.03 -0.01
N TYR A 72 -1.38 3.89 -0.03
CA TYR A 72 -2.43 4.00 0.98
C TYR A 72 -3.86 3.91 0.41
N PRO A 73 -4.27 2.76 -0.16
CA PRO A 73 -5.58 2.62 -0.81
C PRO A 73 -6.77 2.60 0.15
N SER A 74 -6.55 2.35 1.45
CA SER A 74 -7.60 2.03 2.43
C SER A 74 -8.33 3.25 3.03
N GLY A 75 -8.28 4.42 2.39
CA GLY A 75 -8.91 5.65 2.91
C GLY A 75 -8.23 6.24 4.16
N GLU A 76 -7.01 5.78 4.48
CA GLU A 76 -6.23 6.28 5.62
C GLU A 76 -5.57 7.63 5.32
N ARG A 77 -5.38 7.95 4.03
CA ARG A 77 -4.77 9.17 3.52
C ARG A 77 -5.65 9.70 2.42
N LEU A 78 -6.28 10.85 2.65
CA LEU A 78 -7.29 11.42 1.78
C LEU A 78 -6.80 12.76 1.22
N ILE A 79 -7.11 13.01 -0.04
CA ILE A 79 -6.73 14.24 -0.76
C ILE A 79 -7.99 14.88 -1.33
N GLN A 80 -8.17 16.16 -1.02
CA GLN A 80 -9.23 17.00 -1.59
C GLN A 80 -8.63 18.12 -2.41
N PHE A 81 -9.26 18.47 -3.53
CA PHE A 81 -8.82 19.55 -4.40
C PHE A 81 -9.75 20.75 -4.30
N VAL A 82 -9.16 21.93 -4.20
CA VAL A 82 -9.85 23.21 -4.27
C VAL A 82 -9.28 23.97 -5.46
N VAL A 83 -10.12 24.27 -6.45
CA VAL A 83 -9.74 25.16 -7.55
C VAL A 83 -10.12 26.59 -7.19
N CYS A 84 -9.15 27.49 -7.30
CA CYS A 84 -9.29 28.88 -6.92
C CYS A 84 -9.14 29.78 -8.15
N GLY A 85 -10.24 30.41 -8.51
CA GLY A 85 -10.32 31.39 -9.57
C GLY A 85 -10.15 32.84 -9.11
N SER A 86 -10.46 33.78 -10.00
CA SER A 86 -10.45 35.22 -9.67
C SER A 86 -11.60 35.63 -8.75
N ASP A 87 -12.80 35.05 -8.89
CA ASP A 87 -14.00 35.47 -8.15
C ASP A 87 -14.65 34.34 -7.32
N SER A 88 -14.11 33.12 -7.38
CA SER A 88 -14.71 31.95 -6.72
C SER A 88 -13.69 30.86 -6.43
N ALA A 89 -13.91 30.11 -5.36
CA ALA A 89 -13.22 28.84 -5.10
C ALA A 89 -14.23 27.71 -4.93
N ALA A 90 -13.90 26.52 -5.42
CA ALA A 90 -14.78 25.36 -5.38
C ALA A 90 -14.02 24.07 -5.07
N ASN A 91 -14.67 23.18 -4.31
CA ASN A 91 -14.18 21.82 -4.08
C ASN A 91 -14.44 20.99 -5.33
N CYS A 92 -13.45 20.19 -5.76
CA CYS A 92 -13.60 19.27 -6.88
C CYS A 92 -14.16 17.92 -6.45
N ASN A 93 -13.82 17.49 -5.23
CA ASN A 93 -14.17 16.21 -4.64
C ASN A 93 -14.39 16.34 -3.13
N ASP A 94 -14.75 15.25 -2.46
CA ASP A 94 -14.92 15.18 -1.01
C ASP A 94 -14.03 14.10 -0.37
N TRP A 95 -14.15 13.92 0.95
CA TRP A 95 -13.42 12.93 1.74
C TRP A 95 -13.91 11.47 1.56
N ASN A 96 -14.75 11.19 0.57
CA ASN A 96 -15.24 9.84 0.30
C ASN A 96 -14.15 9.00 -0.37
N SER A 97 -14.05 7.72 0.02
CA SER A 97 -13.06 6.79 -0.57
C SER A 97 -13.24 6.60 -2.07
N ASP A 98 -14.48 6.65 -2.57
CA ASP A 98 -14.79 6.54 -4.01
C ASP A 98 -14.25 7.71 -4.83
N ASP A 99 -13.96 8.84 -4.19
CA ASP A 99 -13.35 10.02 -4.80
C ASP A 99 -11.81 9.98 -4.80
N GLN A 100 -11.21 9.01 -4.12
CA GLN A 100 -9.75 8.90 -3.94
C GLN A 100 -9.09 8.07 -5.04
N ASN A 101 -9.28 8.46 -6.30
CA ASN A 101 -8.66 7.79 -7.43
C ASN A 101 -8.34 8.75 -8.59
N LEU A 102 -7.36 8.35 -9.41
CA LEU A 102 -6.88 9.16 -10.52
C LEU A 102 -7.93 9.39 -11.60
N GLN A 103 -8.79 8.42 -11.88
CA GLN A 103 -9.80 8.58 -12.92
C GLN A 103 -10.73 9.76 -12.57
N LYS A 104 -11.24 9.79 -11.33
CA LYS A 104 -12.06 10.88 -10.84
C LYS A 104 -11.31 12.20 -10.78
N CYS A 105 -10.07 12.18 -10.30
CA CYS A 105 -9.18 13.34 -10.33
C CYS A 105 -9.10 13.96 -11.74
N MET A 106 -8.80 13.16 -12.76
CA MET A 106 -8.67 13.61 -14.14
C MET A 106 -10.01 14.07 -14.73
N GLU A 107 -11.13 13.41 -14.41
CA GLU A 107 -12.48 13.85 -14.79
C GLU A 107 -12.77 15.28 -14.28
N TRP A 108 -12.43 15.58 -13.02
CA TRP A 108 -12.62 16.91 -12.45
C TRP A 108 -11.68 17.94 -13.05
N MET A 109 -10.39 17.64 -13.18
CA MET A 109 -9.41 18.58 -13.74
C MET A 109 -9.75 18.95 -15.18
N ALA A 110 -10.21 17.99 -15.98
CA ALA A 110 -10.68 18.23 -17.35
C ALA A 110 -11.91 19.15 -17.37
N LYS A 111 -12.88 18.92 -16.47
CA LYS A 111 -14.07 19.77 -16.34
C LYS A 111 -13.69 21.19 -15.91
N SER A 112 -12.81 21.33 -14.92
CA SER A 112 -12.35 22.63 -14.41
C SER A 112 -11.65 23.42 -15.51
N GLY A 113 -10.60 22.86 -16.12
CA GLY A 113 -9.83 23.53 -17.17
C GLY A 113 -10.68 23.94 -18.38
N SER A 114 -11.60 23.08 -18.81
CA SER A 114 -12.53 23.39 -19.92
C SER A 114 -13.48 24.55 -19.56
N MET A 115 -14.08 24.52 -18.37
CA MET A 115 -14.96 25.60 -17.90
C MET A 115 -14.22 26.91 -17.72
N ALA A 116 -12.97 26.85 -17.26
CA ALA A 116 -12.12 28.04 -17.10
C ALA A 116 -11.77 28.68 -18.43
N HIS A 117 -11.38 27.89 -19.44
CA HIS A 117 -11.12 28.39 -20.78
C HIS A 117 -12.37 28.97 -21.47
N LEU A 118 -13.53 28.35 -21.29
CA LEU A 118 -14.80 28.88 -21.81
C LEU A 118 -15.13 30.24 -21.18
N LYS A 119 -14.97 30.38 -19.86
CA LYS A 119 -15.22 31.64 -19.15
C LYS A 119 -14.21 32.74 -19.51
N ALA A 120 -12.94 32.39 -19.71
CA ALA A 120 -11.89 33.33 -20.10
C ALA A 120 -12.19 34.05 -21.43
N LYS A 121 -12.86 33.40 -22.38
CA LYS A 121 -13.26 34.01 -23.65
C LYS A 121 -14.38 35.06 -23.52
N HIS A 122 -15.15 35.04 -22.42
CA HIS A 122 -16.36 35.85 -22.28
C HIS A 122 -16.27 36.95 -21.20
N GLN A 123 -15.26 36.93 -20.32
CA GLN A 123 -15.09 37.91 -19.24
C GLN A 123 -13.65 38.45 -19.16
N LYS A 124 -13.52 39.77 -18.97
CA LYS A 124 -12.27 40.41 -18.49
C LYS A 124 -12.04 40.01 -17.03
N ARG A 125 -11.47 38.83 -16.83
CA ARG A 125 -11.11 38.33 -15.50
C ARG A 125 -9.91 39.10 -14.96
N ALA A 126 -9.79 39.23 -13.64
CA ALA A 126 -8.53 39.67 -13.03
C ALA A 126 -7.42 38.68 -13.40
N GLU A 127 -6.24 39.19 -13.79
CA GLU A 127 -5.10 38.38 -14.25
C GLU A 127 -4.71 37.29 -13.22
N ARG A 128 -4.90 37.55 -11.92
CA ARG A 128 -4.49 36.67 -10.82
C ARG A 128 -5.67 36.18 -9.98
N SER A 129 -5.50 35.04 -9.32
CA SER A 129 -6.49 34.44 -8.43
C SER A 129 -6.63 35.23 -7.12
N GLN A 130 -7.82 35.14 -6.51
CA GLN A 130 -8.03 35.55 -5.11
C GLN A 130 -7.78 34.35 -4.19
N ILE A 131 -6.50 34.02 -3.98
CA ILE A 131 -6.08 32.77 -3.33
C ILE A 131 -6.69 32.55 -1.94
N LEU A 132 -7.03 33.64 -1.22
CA LEU A 132 -7.71 33.60 0.07
C LEU A 132 -9.08 32.89 0.01
N ASN A 133 -9.81 32.98 -1.10
CA ASN A 133 -11.05 32.22 -1.28
C ASN A 133 -10.78 30.71 -1.29
N GLY A 134 -9.66 30.30 -1.90
CA GLY A 134 -9.19 28.92 -1.88
C GLY A 134 -8.86 28.45 -0.46
N PHE A 135 -8.18 29.27 0.33
CA PHE A 135 -7.89 28.97 1.74
C PHE A 135 -9.16 28.87 2.59
N HIS A 136 -10.12 29.76 2.40
CA HIS A 136 -11.41 29.68 3.10
C HIS A 136 -12.09 28.33 2.83
N LYS A 137 -12.15 27.90 1.56
CA LYS A 137 -12.71 26.59 1.17
C LYS A 137 -11.90 25.41 1.70
N ALA A 138 -10.57 25.51 1.73
CA ALA A 138 -9.72 24.47 2.26
C ALA A 138 -9.91 24.28 3.78
N ILE A 139 -10.06 25.37 4.53
CA ILE A 139 -10.30 25.33 5.98
C ILE A 139 -11.70 24.79 6.29
N GLU A 140 -12.72 25.18 5.52
CA GLU A 140 -14.05 24.57 5.59
C GLU A 140 -13.99 23.06 5.41
N SER A 141 -13.24 22.63 4.40
CA SER A 141 -13.03 21.23 4.03
C SER A 141 -12.30 20.43 5.12
N LEU A 142 -11.21 20.97 5.69
CA LEU A 142 -10.51 20.35 6.83
C LEU A 142 -11.42 20.13 8.05
N SER A 143 -12.42 21.00 8.21
CA SER A 143 -13.39 20.92 9.31
C SER A 143 -14.38 19.77 9.15
N VAL A 144 -14.59 19.24 7.93
CA VAL A 144 -15.54 18.14 7.69
C VAL A 144 -14.94 16.82 8.18
N SER A 145 -15.67 16.04 8.97
CA SER A 145 -15.19 14.72 9.43
C SER A 145 -15.13 13.69 8.29
N THR A 146 -14.17 12.77 8.39
CA THR A 146 -14.00 11.64 7.47
C THR A 146 -14.69 10.40 8.02
N HIS A 147 -14.93 9.39 7.16
CA HIS A 147 -15.48 8.10 7.60
C HIS A 147 -14.68 7.45 8.74
N LEU A 148 -13.35 7.55 8.67
CA LEU A 148 -12.46 7.03 9.73
C LEU A 148 -12.64 7.80 11.04
N GLN A 149 -12.69 9.14 10.98
CA GLN A 149 -12.91 9.98 12.16
C GLN A 149 -14.29 9.73 12.77
N ASP A 150 -15.31 9.54 11.95
CA ASP A 150 -16.69 9.25 12.38
C ASP A 150 -16.83 7.88 13.03
N TYR A 151 -16.19 6.85 12.45
CA TYR A 151 -16.13 5.52 13.03
C TYR A 151 -15.55 5.56 14.46
N HIS A 152 -14.46 6.30 14.65
CA HIS A 152 -13.84 6.45 15.97
C HIS A 152 -14.66 7.31 16.92
N ARG A 153 -15.32 8.37 16.42
CA ARG A 153 -16.22 9.21 17.23
C ARG A 153 -17.36 8.41 17.84
N ASN A 154 -17.87 7.43 17.10
CA ASN A 154 -18.98 6.59 17.54
C ASN A 154 -18.52 5.44 18.47
N GLY A 155 -17.24 5.06 18.42
CA GLY A 155 -16.67 3.98 19.23
C GLY A 155 -16.15 4.41 20.61
N ASP A 156 -15.73 5.67 20.77
CA ASP A 156 -15.10 6.17 22.01
C ASP A 156 -15.63 7.58 22.35
N SER A 157 -16.68 7.64 23.18
CA SER A 157 -17.52 8.84 23.33
C SER A 157 -16.92 9.98 24.17
N SER A 158 -15.72 9.83 24.76
CA SER A 158 -15.16 10.82 25.69
C SER A 158 -13.85 11.51 25.25
N ALA A 159 -13.18 11.04 24.20
CA ALA A 159 -11.92 11.63 23.76
C ALA A 159 -12.13 12.69 22.67
N ALA A 160 -11.51 13.86 22.82
CA ALA A 160 -11.44 14.85 21.75
C ALA A 160 -10.63 14.27 20.58
N LEU A 161 -11.31 13.99 19.46
CA LEU A 161 -10.66 13.46 18.26
C LEU A 161 -9.70 14.51 17.68
N PRO A 162 -8.41 14.18 17.52
CA PRO A 162 -7.46 15.08 16.85
C PRO A 162 -7.87 15.25 15.38
N ASN A 163 -7.88 16.49 14.89
CA ASN A 163 -8.19 16.83 13.51
C ASN A 163 -7.07 17.72 12.95
N GLY A 164 -5.96 17.06 12.61
CA GLY A 164 -4.86 17.68 11.89
C GLY A 164 -5.02 17.55 10.38
N GLY A 165 -4.44 18.48 9.62
CA GLY A 165 -4.42 18.41 8.16
C GLY A 165 -3.31 19.24 7.53
N ARG A 166 -3.14 19.09 6.23
CA ARG A 166 -2.21 19.86 5.41
C ARG A 166 -2.95 20.61 4.31
N ILE A 167 -2.56 21.86 4.05
CA ILE A 167 -3.00 22.65 2.90
C ILE A 167 -1.78 22.90 2.02
N VAL A 168 -1.80 22.40 0.79
CA VAL A 168 -0.77 22.65 -0.23
C VAL A 168 -1.33 23.62 -1.25
N CYS A 169 -0.75 24.81 -1.35
CA CYS A 169 -1.21 25.86 -2.25
C CYS A 169 -0.23 26.05 -3.40
N ILE A 170 -0.66 25.75 -4.62
CA ILE A 170 0.12 25.95 -5.85
C ILE A 170 -0.44 27.15 -6.60
N SER A 171 0.31 28.26 -6.60
CA SER A 171 -0.12 29.52 -7.20
C SER A 171 1.10 30.39 -7.54
N SER A 172 0.87 31.62 -8.00
CA SER A 172 1.90 32.63 -8.24
C SER A 172 1.71 33.77 -7.25
N PHE A 173 2.74 34.03 -6.45
CA PHE A 173 2.71 35.06 -5.41
C PHE A 173 3.46 36.31 -5.89
N ARG A 174 3.03 37.48 -5.39
CA ARG A 174 3.55 38.77 -5.85
C ARG A 174 4.93 39.08 -5.30
N ASN A 175 5.13 38.77 -4.02
CA ASN A 175 6.32 39.06 -3.23
C ASN A 175 6.19 38.35 -1.87
N ASP A 176 7.26 38.36 -1.09
CA ASP A 176 7.30 37.72 0.24
C ASP A 176 6.28 38.31 1.22
N SER A 177 5.99 39.62 1.11
CA SER A 177 4.99 40.27 1.97
C SER A 177 3.57 39.79 1.70
N HIS A 178 3.25 39.42 0.45
CA HIS A 178 1.96 38.85 0.10
C HIS A 178 1.76 37.49 0.77
N ILE A 179 2.80 36.66 0.83
CA ILE A 179 2.72 35.35 1.51
C ILE A 179 2.47 35.54 3.00
N LYS A 180 3.21 36.43 3.66
CA LYS A 180 2.99 36.74 5.09
C LYS A 180 1.56 37.22 5.36
N SER A 181 1.04 38.10 4.51
CA SER A 181 -0.35 38.56 4.62
C SER A 181 -1.37 37.41 4.46
N VAL A 182 -1.09 36.44 3.60
CA VAL A 182 -1.92 35.24 3.44
C VAL A 182 -1.80 34.32 4.67
N GLU A 183 -0.61 34.12 5.21
CA GLU A 183 -0.38 33.35 6.45
C GLU A 183 -1.17 33.92 7.64
N ASP A 184 -1.11 35.24 7.83
CA ASP A 184 -1.87 35.94 8.88
C ASP A 184 -3.38 35.79 8.67
N SER A 185 -3.86 35.94 7.43
CA SER A 185 -5.28 35.76 7.08
C SER A 185 -5.74 34.31 7.35
N VAL A 186 -4.93 33.31 7.00
CA VAL A 186 -5.24 31.89 7.23
C VAL A 186 -5.33 31.58 8.73
N LYS A 187 -4.45 32.18 9.54
CA LYS A 187 -4.48 32.05 11.00
C LYS A 187 -5.78 32.59 11.59
N GLU A 188 -6.24 33.76 11.13
CA GLU A 188 -7.52 34.33 11.53
C GLU A 188 -8.68 33.42 11.10
N LEU A 189 -8.70 32.98 9.83
CA LEU A 189 -9.74 32.10 9.28
C LEU A 189 -9.88 30.78 10.05
N ILE A 190 -8.77 30.12 10.42
CA ILE A 190 -8.82 28.88 11.22
C ILE A 190 -9.41 29.15 12.60
N THR A 191 -9.02 30.27 13.23
CA THR A 191 -9.50 30.66 14.56
C THR A 191 -11.00 30.93 14.53
N GLU A 192 -11.46 31.76 13.61
CA GLU A 192 -12.88 32.06 13.41
C GLU A 192 -13.70 30.80 13.11
N ARG A 193 -13.20 29.93 12.22
CA ARG A 193 -13.86 28.68 11.88
C ARG A 193 -13.99 27.75 13.09
N ASN A 194 -12.93 27.61 13.88
CA ASN A 194 -12.95 26.80 15.10
C ASN A 194 -13.96 27.34 16.12
N GLU A 195 -14.01 28.66 16.32
CA GLU A 195 -15.01 29.28 17.20
C GLU A 195 -16.45 29.02 16.73
N LEU A 196 -16.71 29.15 15.43
CA LEU A 196 -18.02 28.86 14.84
C LEU A 196 -18.43 27.40 15.07
N ILE A 197 -17.52 26.45 14.88
CA ILE A 197 -17.77 25.02 15.11
C ILE A 197 -18.07 24.76 16.59
N LEU A 198 -17.31 25.35 17.51
CA LEU A 198 -17.56 25.22 18.95
C LEU A 198 -18.92 25.79 19.36
N LYS A 199 -19.34 26.91 18.77
CA LYS A 199 -20.68 27.49 18.98
C LYS A 199 -21.77 26.57 18.43
N GLN A 200 -21.61 26.06 17.21
CA GLN A 200 -22.57 25.16 16.57
C GLN A 200 -22.71 23.83 17.34
N ARG A 201 -21.61 23.27 17.82
CA ARG A 201 -21.60 22.00 18.57
C ARG A 201 -22.31 22.08 19.93
N LYS A 202 -22.39 23.27 20.53
CA LYS A 202 -23.21 23.49 21.73
C LYS A 202 -24.71 23.44 21.42
N VAL A 203 -25.11 23.77 20.19
CA VAL A 203 -26.51 23.79 19.75
C VAL A 203 -26.93 22.45 19.15
N ASP A 204 -26.07 21.85 18.32
CA ASP A 204 -26.25 20.53 17.72
C ASP A 204 -25.08 19.60 18.10
N PRO A 205 -25.28 18.74 19.13
CA PRO A 205 -24.28 17.75 19.52
C PRO A 205 -23.94 16.72 18.42
N LYS A 206 -24.78 16.59 17.39
CA LYS A 206 -24.56 15.69 16.24
C LYS A 206 -23.81 16.36 15.09
N CYS A 207 -23.38 17.61 15.25
CA CYS A 207 -22.59 18.33 14.26
C CYS A 207 -21.37 17.51 13.83
N GLN A 208 -21.27 17.22 12.54
CA GLN A 208 -20.19 16.43 11.94
C GLN A 208 -18.91 17.24 11.71
N LEU A 209 -18.85 18.48 12.19
CA LEU A 209 -17.68 19.34 12.04
C LEU A 209 -16.70 19.16 13.21
N LEU A 210 -15.42 19.20 12.89
CA LEU A 210 -14.31 19.07 13.82
C LEU A 210 -13.48 20.35 13.79
N THR A 211 -13.07 20.83 14.97
CA THR A 211 -12.12 21.93 15.07
C THR A 211 -10.76 21.48 14.56
N THR A 212 -10.10 22.29 13.74
CA THR A 212 -8.75 22.01 13.25
C THR A 212 -7.75 22.18 14.40
N THR A 213 -7.11 21.08 14.80
CA THR A 213 -6.14 21.06 15.92
C THR A 213 -4.72 21.40 15.48
N PHE A 214 -4.38 21.10 14.22
CA PHE A 214 -3.08 21.41 13.66
C PHE A 214 -3.19 21.54 12.12
N CYS A 215 -2.53 22.53 11.53
CA CYS A 215 -2.50 22.76 10.09
C CYS A 215 -1.08 22.96 9.58
N GLU A 216 -0.66 22.18 8.60
CA GLU A 216 0.57 22.44 7.84
C GLU A 216 0.23 23.22 6.57
N LEU A 217 0.82 24.40 6.40
CA LEU A 217 0.70 25.22 5.20
C LEU A 217 1.94 25.03 4.32
N VAL A 218 1.73 24.69 3.07
CA VAL A 218 2.79 24.48 2.08
C VAL A 218 2.51 25.40 0.90
N PHE A 219 3.29 26.48 0.78
CA PHE A 219 3.20 27.40 -0.33
C PHE A 219 4.18 27.01 -1.43
N ILE A 220 3.66 26.77 -2.64
CA ILE A 220 4.48 26.49 -3.82
C ILE A 220 4.23 27.61 -4.83
N ASN A 221 5.13 28.59 -4.83
CA ASN A 221 5.18 29.62 -5.86
C ASN A 221 5.75 29.01 -7.14
N THR A 222 4.97 28.99 -8.22
CA THR A 222 5.43 28.48 -9.52
C THR A 222 5.39 29.53 -10.63
N PHE A 223 6.43 29.52 -11.47
CA PHE A 223 6.68 30.51 -12.52
C PHE A 223 7.36 29.86 -13.74
N PRO A 224 7.31 30.49 -14.93
CA PRO A 224 7.94 29.98 -16.15
C PRO A 224 9.45 29.72 -16.01
N ILE A 225 10.00 28.79 -16.79
CA ILE A 225 11.40 28.36 -16.66
C ILE A 225 12.40 29.46 -17.02
N GLU A 226 12.09 30.27 -18.04
CA GLU A 226 12.94 31.33 -18.57
C GLU A 226 12.63 32.69 -17.95
N ASP A 227 11.71 32.76 -16.99
CA ASP A 227 11.46 33.98 -16.22
C ASP A 227 12.71 34.37 -15.40
N GLN A 228 13.44 35.35 -15.93
CA GLN A 228 14.62 35.94 -15.32
C GLN A 228 14.27 37.07 -14.35
N SER A 229 13.00 37.48 -14.25
CA SER A 229 12.60 38.54 -13.34
C SER A 229 12.83 38.12 -11.89
N THR A 230 13.48 38.98 -11.11
CA THR A 230 13.63 38.79 -9.66
C THR A 230 12.30 38.95 -8.93
N THR A 231 11.30 39.54 -9.58
CA THR A 231 9.97 39.83 -9.03
C THR A 231 9.04 38.63 -8.95
N SER A 232 9.22 37.61 -9.79
CA SER A 232 8.43 36.36 -9.74
C SER A 232 8.99 35.34 -8.75
N LYS A 233 10.22 35.53 -8.28
CA LYS A 233 10.89 34.64 -7.34
C LYS A 233 10.57 35.06 -5.91
N ILE A 234 10.22 34.07 -5.12
CA ILE A 234 9.92 34.20 -3.69
C ILE A 234 11.06 33.59 -2.90
N ILE A 235 11.34 34.15 -1.72
CA ILE A 235 12.32 33.58 -0.80
C ILE A 235 11.79 32.25 -0.28
N GLU A 236 12.57 31.18 -0.48
CA GLU A 236 12.24 29.89 0.09
C GLU A 236 12.41 29.93 1.61
N ILE A 237 11.41 29.45 2.34
CA ILE A 237 11.41 29.41 3.79
C ILE A 237 11.22 27.96 4.20
N PRO A 238 12.21 27.34 4.88
CA PRO A 238 12.05 25.98 5.38
C PRO A 238 10.91 25.94 6.40
N ARG A 239 10.45 24.73 6.70
CA ARG A 239 9.39 24.52 7.68
C ARG A 239 9.67 25.27 8.98
N HIS A 240 8.74 26.15 9.34
CA HIS A 240 8.80 26.96 10.55
C HIS A 240 7.43 27.02 11.23
N GLN A 241 7.40 27.29 12.52
CA GLN A 241 6.15 27.40 13.28
C GLN A 241 5.66 28.85 13.23
N LEU A 242 4.43 29.06 12.76
CA LEU A 242 3.77 30.37 12.82
C LEU A 242 3.13 30.61 14.19
N ASN A 243 2.56 29.55 14.78
CA ASN A 243 2.00 29.53 16.14
C ASN A 243 1.94 28.08 16.67
N SER A 244 1.22 27.82 17.77
CA SER A 244 1.12 26.49 18.38
C SER A 244 0.36 25.44 17.56
N PHE A 245 -0.43 25.85 16.57
CA PHE A 245 -1.30 24.97 15.77
C PHE A 245 -1.10 25.11 14.26
N ILE A 246 -0.19 25.97 13.80
CA ILE A 246 0.14 26.17 12.38
C ILE A 246 1.65 26.19 12.17
N SER A 247 2.12 25.33 11.26
CA SER A 247 3.45 25.45 10.66
C SER A 247 3.36 25.78 9.18
N SER A 248 4.31 26.55 8.67
CA SER A 248 4.36 26.97 7.27
C SER A 248 5.71 26.62 6.63
N GLU A 249 5.70 26.36 5.33
CA GLU A 249 6.87 26.23 4.47
C GLU A 249 6.58 26.85 3.10
N VAL A 250 7.61 27.46 2.50
CA VAL A 250 7.49 28.23 1.27
C VAL A 250 8.56 27.78 0.28
N TYR A 251 8.14 27.42 -0.92
CA TYR A 251 8.99 27.01 -2.02
C TYR A 251 8.77 27.90 -3.25
N SER A 252 9.85 28.16 -3.99
CA SER A 252 9.80 28.96 -5.22
C SER A 252 10.40 28.16 -6.37
N VAL A 253 9.52 27.54 -7.15
CA VAL A 253 9.88 26.43 -8.05
C VAL A 253 9.53 26.78 -9.49
N LYS A 254 10.49 26.59 -10.39
CA LYS A 254 10.22 26.64 -11.83
C LYS A 254 9.12 25.64 -12.20
N SER A 255 8.29 25.98 -13.18
CA SER A 255 7.25 25.09 -13.68
C SER A 255 7.83 23.90 -14.49
N GLY A 256 6.95 23.06 -15.05
CA GLY A 256 7.34 21.88 -15.82
C GLY A 256 7.98 20.79 -14.95
N ARG A 257 9.08 20.19 -15.44
CA ARG A 257 9.76 19.07 -14.75
C ARG A 257 10.22 19.39 -13.31
N PHE A 258 10.52 20.66 -13.03
CA PHE A 258 11.02 21.08 -11.72
C PHE A 258 9.89 21.06 -10.68
N LEU A 259 8.69 21.51 -11.04
CA LEU A 259 7.50 21.41 -10.19
C LEU A 259 7.15 19.95 -9.89
N ALA A 260 7.15 19.09 -10.92
CA ALA A 260 6.92 17.66 -10.75
C ALA A 260 7.95 17.00 -9.81
N SER A 261 9.23 17.31 -9.99
CA SER A 261 10.30 16.83 -9.11
C SER A 261 10.13 17.32 -7.66
N LYS A 262 9.71 18.57 -7.47
CA LYS A 262 9.49 19.12 -6.12
C LYS A 262 8.31 18.47 -5.42
N LEU A 263 7.17 18.30 -6.11
CA LEU A 263 6.02 17.59 -5.54
C LEU A 263 6.36 16.12 -5.24
N SER A 264 7.17 15.48 -6.07
CA SER A 264 7.69 14.14 -5.80
C SER A 264 8.54 14.11 -4.52
N ALA A 265 9.44 15.08 -4.31
CA ALA A 265 10.19 15.16 -3.05
C ALA A 265 9.28 15.45 -1.84
N LEU A 266 8.30 16.34 -2.01
CA LEU A 266 7.34 16.68 -0.96
C LEU A 266 6.47 15.48 -0.58
N VAL A 267 6.01 14.64 -1.51
CA VAL A 267 5.19 13.48 -1.17
C VAL A 267 5.92 12.52 -0.24
N LEU A 268 7.25 12.37 -0.39
CA LEU A 268 8.06 11.55 0.51
C LEU A 268 8.03 12.10 1.94
N ASN A 269 8.30 13.41 2.11
CA ASN A 269 8.28 14.05 3.42
C ASN A 269 6.86 14.06 4.02
N HIS A 270 5.87 14.35 3.18
CA HIS A 270 4.47 14.53 3.55
C HIS A 270 3.82 13.26 4.11
N TYR A 271 4.26 12.09 3.65
CA TYR A 271 3.69 10.79 3.99
C TYR A 271 4.70 9.80 4.57
N GLU A 272 5.86 10.30 5.03
CA GLU A 272 6.91 9.48 5.65
C GLU A 272 7.34 8.31 4.75
N LEU A 273 7.54 8.59 3.45
CA LEU A 273 7.99 7.60 2.48
C LEU A 273 9.52 7.60 2.37
N ALA A 274 10.04 6.49 1.86
CA ALA A 274 11.42 6.35 1.45
C ALA A 274 11.48 5.93 -0.02
N SER A 275 12.60 6.26 -0.65
CA SER A 275 12.94 5.79 -1.98
C SER A 275 13.94 4.64 -1.91
N THR A 276 13.72 3.63 -2.75
CA THR A 276 14.63 2.51 -2.98
C THR A 276 14.88 2.39 -4.48
N THR A 277 16.15 2.38 -4.88
CA THR A 277 16.55 2.09 -6.26
C THR A 277 16.93 0.63 -6.37
N VAL A 278 16.13 -0.13 -7.11
CA VAL A 278 16.41 -1.53 -7.45
C VAL A 278 17.36 -1.54 -8.63
N THR A 279 18.59 -2.02 -8.41
CA THR A 279 19.67 -1.98 -9.39
C THR A 279 19.96 -3.33 -10.01
N GLY A 280 20.53 -3.33 -11.22
CA GLY A 280 21.01 -4.57 -11.85
C GLY A 280 19.89 -5.48 -12.36
N ILE A 281 18.77 -4.89 -12.79
CA ILE A 281 17.62 -5.64 -13.32
C ILE A 281 17.97 -6.13 -14.73
N PRO A 282 18.04 -7.45 -14.98
CA PRO A 282 18.42 -7.98 -16.27
C PRO A 282 17.25 -7.86 -17.26
N MET A 283 17.48 -7.17 -18.38
CA MET A 283 16.47 -7.03 -19.45
C MET A 283 17.04 -7.45 -20.81
N LYS A 284 16.19 -8.03 -21.65
CA LYS A 284 16.50 -8.27 -23.08
C LYS A 284 16.20 -7.01 -23.89
N GLU A 285 17.14 -6.59 -24.73
CA GLU A 285 16.92 -5.49 -25.68
C GLU A 285 16.13 -5.99 -26.90
N GLU A 286 15.15 -5.22 -27.38
CA GLU A 286 14.33 -5.61 -28.55
C GLU A 286 15.08 -5.50 -29.86
N GLN A 287 16.03 -4.57 -29.97
CA GLN A 287 16.78 -4.32 -31.21
C GLN A 287 18.03 -5.18 -31.33
N ASN A 288 18.52 -5.77 -30.23
CA ASN A 288 19.68 -6.66 -30.20
C ASN A 288 19.44 -7.82 -29.21
N ALA A 289 18.90 -8.94 -29.69
CA ALA A 289 18.62 -10.11 -28.85
C ALA A 289 19.88 -10.77 -28.24
N SER A 290 21.08 -10.33 -28.63
CA SER A 290 22.38 -10.78 -28.14
C SER A 290 22.99 -9.88 -27.05
N SER A 291 22.41 -8.74 -26.71
CA SER A 291 22.84 -7.88 -25.59
C SER A 291 21.78 -7.81 -24.49
N SER A 292 22.20 -8.06 -23.25
CA SER A 292 21.42 -7.75 -22.05
C SER A 292 21.99 -6.48 -21.43
N ALA A 293 21.13 -5.49 -21.18
CA ALA A 293 21.47 -4.30 -20.42
C ALA A 293 20.85 -4.38 -19.02
N ASN A 294 21.55 -3.82 -18.04
CA ASN A 294 21.06 -3.71 -16.67
C ASN A 294 20.43 -2.35 -16.49
N TYR A 295 19.22 -2.35 -15.95
CA TYR A 295 18.48 -1.12 -15.67
C TYR A 295 18.23 -1.00 -14.16
N ASP A 296 18.01 0.25 -13.76
CA ASP A 296 17.66 0.60 -12.40
C ASP A 296 16.20 1.09 -12.40
N VAL A 297 15.45 0.73 -11.36
CA VAL A 297 14.08 1.18 -11.16
C VAL A 297 13.94 1.76 -9.77
N GLU A 298 13.50 3.01 -9.69
CA GLU A 298 13.19 3.66 -8.43
C GLU A 298 11.75 3.33 -8.00
N ILE A 299 11.62 2.91 -6.74
CA ILE A 299 10.34 2.61 -6.07
C ILE A 299 10.21 3.41 -4.78
N LEU A 300 9.00 3.84 -4.48
CA LEU A 300 8.61 4.54 -3.26
C LEU A 300 7.76 3.63 -2.38
N HIS A 301 7.94 3.74 -1.07
CA HIS A 301 7.19 2.98 -0.08
C HIS A 301 7.30 3.64 1.30
N SER A 302 6.54 3.17 2.29
CA SER A 302 6.69 3.63 3.68
C SER A 302 8.14 3.50 4.17
N ASN A 303 8.66 4.54 4.83
CA ASN A 303 10.04 4.54 5.37
C ASN A 303 10.30 3.43 6.40
N LYS A 304 9.23 2.89 7.01
CA LYS A 304 9.28 1.78 7.96
C LYS A 304 9.87 0.50 7.36
N ALA A 305 9.86 0.32 6.04
CA ALA A 305 10.57 -0.81 5.42
C ALA A 305 12.07 -0.81 5.76
N HIS A 306 12.65 0.37 5.98
CA HIS A 306 14.07 0.53 6.30
C HIS A 306 14.35 0.71 7.80
N SER A 307 13.32 0.77 8.67
CA SER A 307 13.52 1.13 10.08
C SER A 307 14.39 0.13 10.83
N ASP A 308 14.25 -1.16 10.54
CA ASP A 308 15.07 -2.22 11.16
C ASP A 308 16.54 -2.11 10.70
N SER A 309 16.75 -1.73 9.44
CA SER A 309 18.09 -1.52 8.89
C SER A 309 18.79 -0.33 9.54
N PHE A 310 18.09 0.79 9.76
CA PHE A 310 18.62 1.94 10.50
C PHE A 310 18.88 1.61 11.98
N ARG A 311 17.93 0.96 12.66
CA ARG A 311 18.07 0.58 14.08
C ARG A 311 19.21 -0.39 14.33
N SER A 312 19.43 -1.32 13.41
CA SER A 312 20.54 -2.29 13.49
C SER A 312 21.88 -1.68 13.08
N GLY A 313 21.94 -0.41 12.68
CA GLY A 313 23.16 0.23 12.15
C GLY A 313 23.64 -0.37 10.82
N LEU A 314 22.74 -1.01 10.06
CA LEU A 314 23.02 -1.55 8.72
C LEU A 314 23.00 -0.47 7.65
N ILE A 315 22.29 0.63 7.88
CA ILE A 315 22.28 1.84 7.06
C ILE A 315 22.64 3.03 7.97
N ASN A 316 23.74 3.69 7.66
CA ASN A 316 24.23 4.94 8.25
C ASN A 316 24.29 6.03 7.17
N ASN A 317 24.32 7.30 7.59
CA ASN A 317 24.27 8.44 6.68
C ASN A 317 25.48 8.56 5.71
N GLU A 318 26.55 7.81 5.94
CA GLU A 318 27.76 7.78 5.10
C GLU A 318 27.89 6.48 4.27
N ASP A 319 26.86 5.62 4.25
CA ASP A 319 26.95 4.31 3.64
C ASP A 319 26.86 4.32 2.11
N VAL A 320 27.64 3.43 1.49
CA VAL A 320 27.75 3.17 0.03
C VAL A 320 26.39 2.91 -0.66
N CYS A 321 25.37 2.53 0.11
CA CYS A 321 24.04 2.25 -0.43
C CYS A 321 23.17 3.50 -0.63
N MET A 322 23.48 4.64 -0.02
CA MET A 322 22.69 5.86 -0.19
C MET A 322 23.18 6.69 -1.37
N GLN A 323 22.25 7.10 -2.23
CA GLN A 323 22.50 8.07 -3.30
C GLN A 323 21.54 9.24 -3.15
N THR A 324 22.02 10.45 -3.40
CA THR A 324 21.15 11.63 -3.58
C THR A 324 20.51 11.56 -4.97
N SER A 325 19.18 11.48 -5.00
CA SER A 325 18.35 11.57 -6.21
C SER A 325 17.37 12.72 -6.00
N ASN A 326 17.46 13.76 -6.82
CA ASN A 326 16.69 15.00 -6.61
C ASN A 326 16.92 15.62 -5.21
N ASP A 327 15.90 16.26 -4.63
CA ASP A 327 15.90 16.87 -3.29
C ASP A 327 15.85 15.83 -2.13
N TYR A 328 16.06 14.53 -2.40
CA TYR A 328 15.97 13.45 -1.41
C TYR A 328 17.01 12.33 -1.63
N HIS A 329 17.04 11.36 -0.70
CA HIS A 329 17.94 10.20 -0.76
C HIS A 329 17.21 8.92 -1.14
N THR A 330 17.89 8.05 -1.89
CA THR A 330 17.41 6.72 -2.29
C THR A 330 18.39 5.64 -1.82
N ILE A 331 17.86 4.50 -1.38
CA ILE A 331 18.65 3.34 -0.95
C ILE A 331 18.80 2.37 -2.11
N LYS A 332 20.03 2.04 -2.48
CA LYS A 332 20.33 1.08 -3.54
C LYS A 332 20.28 -0.34 -3.03
N LEU A 333 19.42 -1.15 -3.65
CA LEU A 333 19.37 -2.59 -3.44
C LEU A 333 19.57 -3.29 -4.78
N ARG A 334 20.41 -4.32 -4.80
CA ARG A 334 20.71 -5.07 -6.03
C ARG A 334 19.72 -6.21 -6.21
N TRP A 335 19.17 -6.32 -7.42
CA TRP A 335 18.37 -7.45 -7.85
C TRP A 335 19.18 -8.75 -7.74
N ILE A 336 18.62 -9.75 -7.09
CA ILE A 336 19.11 -11.13 -7.11
C ILE A 336 18.03 -12.03 -7.66
N THR A 337 18.37 -12.75 -8.73
CA THR A 337 17.50 -13.78 -9.29
C THR A 337 17.37 -14.93 -8.28
N PRO A 338 16.15 -15.28 -7.81
CA PRO A 338 15.96 -16.39 -6.90
C PRO A 338 16.53 -17.68 -7.52
N ARG A 339 17.36 -18.41 -6.77
CA ARG A 339 18.00 -19.65 -7.28
C ARG A 339 17.06 -20.85 -7.27
N THR A 340 15.93 -20.77 -6.56
CA THR A 340 14.99 -21.87 -6.36
C THR A 340 13.55 -21.41 -6.67
N ASN A 341 12.78 -22.26 -7.36
CA ASN A 341 11.35 -22.07 -7.62
C ASN A 341 10.47 -22.52 -6.44
N ALA A 342 11.07 -22.82 -5.28
CA ALA A 342 10.33 -23.29 -4.12
C ALA A 342 9.65 -22.09 -3.44
N LEU A 343 8.39 -22.27 -3.05
CA LEU A 343 7.68 -21.37 -2.13
C LEU A 343 8.37 -21.45 -0.75
N GLU A 344 9.51 -20.79 -0.60
CA GLU A 344 10.21 -20.66 0.67
C GLU A 344 9.47 -19.61 1.51
N LEU A 345 9.00 -20.02 2.68
CA LEU A 345 8.40 -19.09 3.64
C LEU A 345 9.53 -18.27 4.27
N HIS A 346 9.74 -17.06 3.77
CA HIS A 346 10.72 -16.14 4.33
C HIS A 346 10.19 -15.47 5.60
N TYR A 347 11.02 -15.42 6.64
CA TYR A 347 10.76 -14.62 7.82
C TYR A 347 10.84 -13.12 7.49
N CYS A 348 9.69 -12.47 7.45
CA CYS A 348 9.56 -11.04 7.17
C CYS A 348 9.08 -10.32 8.44
N THR A 349 9.75 -9.21 8.81
CA THR A 349 9.34 -8.39 9.97
C THR A 349 8.22 -7.42 9.61
N THR A 350 8.26 -6.88 8.39
CA THR A 350 7.26 -5.96 7.86
C THR A 350 7.04 -6.18 6.36
N ALA A 351 5.90 -5.71 5.86
CA ALA A 351 5.59 -5.64 4.44
C ALA A 351 4.87 -4.32 4.15
N HIS A 352 5.33 -3.58 3.13
CA HIS A 352 4.79 -2.28 2.76
C HIS A 352 4.50 -2.23 1.27
N ARG A 353 3.38 -1.59 0.89
CA ARG A 353 3.07 -1.35 -0.52
C ARG A 353 4.14 -0.50 -1.18
N ILE A 354 4.37 -0.77 -2.46
CA ILE A 354 5.33 -0.02 -3.28
C ILE A 354 4.63 0.61 -4.47
N THR A 355 5.24 1.65 -4.98
CA THR A 355 4.90 2.23 -6.28
C THR A 355 6.18 2.67 -7.00
N SER A 356 6.24 2.55 -8.33
CA SER A 356 7.42 3.02 -9.07
C SER A 356 7.32 4.52 -9.34
N VAL A 357 8.44 5.25 -9.28
CA VAL A 357 8.48 6.68 -9.62
C VAL A 357 8.13 6.88 -11.10
N ASP A 358 8.80 6.16 -12.01
CA ASP A 358 8.54 6.22 -13.45
C ASP A 358 7.72 5.03 -13.92
N VAL A 359 6.44 4.97 -13.54
CA VAL A 359 5.54 3.81 -13.76
C VAL A 359 5.45 3.36 -15.23
N ASN A 360 5.51 4.31 -16.17
CA ASN A 360 5.41 4.04 -17.61
C ASN A 360 6.76 3.78 -18.28
N SER A 361 7.88 3.84 -17.54
CA SER A 361 9.18 3.49 -18.09
C SER A 361 9.23 2.00 -18.42
N ARG A 362 9.94 1.64 -19.51
CA ARG A 362 10.16 0.24 -19.88
C ARG A 362 10.78 -0.57 -18.73
N PRO A 363 11.81 -0.09 -17.99
CA PRO A 363 12.35 -0.81 -16.85
C PRO A 363 11.32 -1.07 -15.74
N ALA A 364 10.55 -0.05 -15.34
CA ALA A 364 9.52 -0.20 -14.31
C ALA A 364 8.41 -1.15 -14.74
N SER A 365 7.95 -1.03 -16.00
CA SER A 365 6.95 -1.94 -16.58
C SER A 365 7.43 -3.39 -16.59
N CYS A 366 8.70 -3.65 -16.89
CA CYS A 366 9.25 -5.00 -16.84
C CYS A 366 9.33 -5.54 -15.40
N LEU A 367 9.80 -4.74 -14.44
CA LEU A 367 9.85 -5.12 -13.02
C LEU A 367 8.45 -5.43 -12.47
N THR A 368 7.49 -4.52 -12.67
CA THR A 368 6.13 -4.65 -12.15
C THR A 368 5.41 -5.85 -12.75
N ASN A 369 5.45 -6.05 -14.07
CA ASN A 369 4.85 -7.22 -14.72
C ASN A 369 5.51 -8.53 -14.29
N PHE A 370 6.83 -8.54 -14.07
CA PHE A 370 7.53 -9.71 -13.52
C PHE A 370 6.97 -10.09 -12.14
N LEU A 371 6.78 -9.11 -11.24
CA LEU A 371 6.21 -9.35 -9.92
C LEU A 371 4.73 -9.77 -9.98
N LEU A 372 3.93 -9.10 -10.81
CA LEU A 372 2.51 -9.41 -11.00
C LEU A 372 2.27 -10.82 -11.58
N SER A 373 3.26 -11.40 -12.26
CA SER A 373 3.22 -12.79 -12.71
C SER A 373 3.33 -13.84 -11.58
N GLY A 374 3.45 -13.39 -10.32
CA GLY A 374 3.58 -14.24 -9.13
C GLY A 374 5.02 -14.60 -8.79
N ARG A 375 6.01 -13.99 -9.46
CA ARG A 375 7.43 -14.17 -9.15
C ARG A 375 7.88 -13.19 -8.09
N THR A 376 8.87 -13.60 -7.30
CA THR A 376 9.49 -12.76 -6.28
C THR A 376 10.89 -12.33 -6.70
N VAL A 377 11.35 -11.23 -6.13
CA VAL A 377 12.70 -10.70 -6.35
C VAL A 377 13.36 -10.53 -5.00
N MET A 378 14.53 -11.12 -4.84
CA MET A 378 15.32 -10.92 -3.63
C MET A 378 16.25 -9.72 -3.81
N LEU A 379 16.41 -8.92 -2.76
CA LEU A 379 17.16 -7.67 -2.80
C LEU A 379 18.38 -7.74 -1.87
N GLU A 380 19.55 -7.58 -2.46
CA GLU A 380 20.84 -7.56 -1.78
C GLU A 380 21.24 -6.11 -1.45
N MET A 381 21.50 -5.84 -0.18
CA MET A 381 22.10 -4.58 0.27
C MET A 381 23.64 -4.67 0.17
N PRO A 382 24.29 -3.77 -0.58
CA PRO A 382 25.75 -3.70 -0.61
C PRO A 382 26.29 -3.12 0.71
N ARG A 383 27.37 -3.70 1.25
CA ARG A 383 28.07 -3.20 2.45
C ARG A 383 29.55 -2.99 2.15
N LEU A 384 30.23 -2.19 2.98
CA LEU A 384 31.69 -2.03 2.93
C LEU A 384 32.42 -3.38 3.05
N LYS A 385 31.87 -4.33 3.82
CA LYS A 385 32.36 -5.70 3.93
C LYS A 385 31.19 -6.68 3.75
N GLY A 386 31.16 -7.34 2.59
CA GLY A 386 30.18 -8.36 2.28
C GLY A 386 28.85 -7.83 1.74
N LYS A 387 27.86 -8.70 1.72
CA LYS A 387 26.55 -8.51 1.09
C LYS A 387 25.50 -9.17 1.98
N ILE A 388 24.31 -8.60 2.03
CA ILE A 388 23.22 -9.16 2.86
C ILE A 388 21.90 -9.10 2.12
N MET A 389 21.14 -10.19 2.19
CA MET A 389 19.76 -10.22 1.69
C MET A 389 18.88 -9.54 2.73
N SER A 390 18.37 -8.36 2.40
CA SER A 390 17.65 -7.50 3.36
C SER A 390 16.17 -7.35 3.03
N HIS A 391 15.81 -7.44 1.75
CA HIS A 391 14.44 -7.23 1.33
C HIS A 391 14.02 -8.24 0.25
N MET A 392 12.71 -8.33 0.05
CA MET A 392 12.10 -9.10 -1.04
C MET A 392 10.95 -8.29 -1.64
N LEU A 393 10.84 -8.25 -2.97
CA LEU A 393 9.67 -7.74 -3.67
C LEU A 393 8.76 -8.91 -4.05
N SER A 394 7.46 -8.77 -3.78
CA SER A 394 6.46 -9.78 -4.12
C SER A 394 5.13 -9.11 -4.47
N SER A 395 4.33 -9.77 -5.31
CA SER A 395 2.93 -9.40 -5.50
C SER A 395 2.02 -10.22 -4.60
N HIS A 396 0.98 -9.59 -4.06
CA HIS A 396 -0.12 -10.24 -3.34
C HIS A 396 -1.43 -9.73 -3.91
N CYS A 397 -2.22 -10.62 -4.54
CA CYS A 397 -3.52 -10.27 -5.12
C CYS A 397 -3.50 -9.07 -6.10
N GLY A 398 -2.43 -8.92 -6.88
CA GLY A 398 -2.29 -7.82 -7.85
C GLY A 398 -1.71 -6.53 -7.26
N GLU A 399 -1.47 -6.47 -5.95
CA GLU A 399 -0.75 -5.38 -5.30
C GLU A 399 0.72 -5.74 -5.13
N LEU A 400 1.61 -4.74 -5.09
CA LEU A 400 3.06 -4.94 -4.99
C LEU A 400 3.57 -4.52 -3.62
N TYR A 401 4.45 -5.32 -3.04
CA TYR A 401 4.99 -5.12 -1.70
C TYR A 401 6.50 -5.27 -1.65
N ILE A 402 7.14 -4.46 -0.80
CA ILE A 402 8.48 -4.67 -0.28
C ILE A 402 8.38 -5.28 1.11
N HIS A 403 9.02 -6.44 1.28
CA HIS A 403 9.13 -7.16 2.52
C HIS A 403 10.51 -6.94 3.12
N THR A 404 10.56 -6.62 4.41
CA THR A 404 11.83 -6.53 5.17
C THR A 404 12.15 -7.90 5.76
N LEU A 405 13.31 -8.44 5.41
CA LEU A 405 13.77 -9.76 5.85
C LEU A 405 14.54 -9.66 7.16
N GLY A 406 14.49 -10.70 7.97
CA GLY A 406 15.39 -10.83 9.12
C GLY A 406 16.85 -10.95 8.68
N THR A 407 17.63 -9.89 8.88
CA THR A 407 19.06 -9.82 8.52
C THR A 407 20.00 -10.26 9.64
N SER A 408 19.53 -10.24 10.89
CA SER A 408 20.30 -10.71 12.03
C SER A 408 20.35 -12.24 12.08
N ARG A 409 21.36 -12.77 12.77
CA ARG A 409 21.41 -14.19 13.09
C ARG A 409 20.14 -14.57 13.85
N SER A 410 19.46 -15.62 13.40
CA SER A 410 18.25 -16.08 14.07
C SER A 410 18.61 -16.60 15.46
N ILE A 411 17.89 -16.16 16.49
CA ILE A 411 17.99 -16.77 17.83
C ILE A 411 17.43 -18.20 17.85
N LEU A 412 16.76 -18.61 16.77
CA LEU A 412 16.23 -19.95 16.54
C LEU A 412 17.11 -20.78 15.58
N GLU A 413 18.32 -20.29 15.27
CA GLU A 413 19.32 -21.11 14.58
C GLU A 413 19.71 -22.30 15.47
N ASP A 414 19.99 -23.45 14.86
CA ASP A 414 20.29 -24.71 15.55
C ASP A 414 19.21 -25.14 16.56
N PRO A 415 17.95 -25.35 16.13
CA PRO A 415 16.89 -25.80 17.03
C PRO A 415 17.23 -27.20 17.61
N PRO A 416 16.77 -27.52 18.84
CA PRO A 416 16.95 -28.84 19.41
C PRO A 416 16.46 -29.94 18.47
N SER A 417 17.19 -31.07 18.42
CA SER A 417 16.80 -32.18 17.57
C SER A 417 15.42 -32.72 17.97
N ILE A 418 14.52 -32.84 16.99
CA ILE A 418 13.18 -33.42 17.21
C ILE A 418 13.30 -34.82 17.81
N SER A 419 14.33 -35.60 17.43
CA SER A 419 14.53 -36.97 17.93
C SER A 419 14.93 -37.06 19.40
N GLU A 420 15.44 -35.97 19.97
CA GLU A 420 15.90 -35.89 21.36
C GLU A 420 14.83 -35.30 22.29
N GLY A 421 13.81 -34.64 21.72
CA GLY A 421 12.68 -34.09 22.44
C GLY A 421 11.60 -35.12 22.79
N SER A 422 10.53 -34.62 23.41
CA SER A 422 9.34 -35.40 23.76
C SER A 422 8.73 -36.05 22.51
N GLY A 423 8.61 -37.38 22.53
CA GLY A 423 8.10 -38.14 21.40
C GLY A 423 9.09 -38.34 20.25
N GLY A 424 10.33 -37.86 20.36
CA GLY A 424 11.36 -37.99 19.32
C GLY A 424 11.84 -39.41 19.04
N ARG A 425 11.58 -40.34 19.97
CA ARG A 425 11.87 -41.77 19.82
C ARG A 425 10.71 -42.58 19.23
N VAL A 426 9.55 -41.97 19.04
CA VAL A 426 8.40 -42.61 18.38
C VAL A 426 8.67 -42.61 16.87
N THR A 427 8.58 -43.77 16.24
CA THR A 427 9.00 -43.98 14.85
C THR A 427 7.85 -44.16 13.88
N ASP A 428 6.64 -44.38 14.38
CA ASP A 428 5.46 -44.77 13.62
C ASP A 428 4.34 -43.73 13.71
N TYR A 429 4.69 -42.44 13.69
CA TYR A 429 3.71 -41.36 13.59
C TYR A 429 2.90 -41.43 12.29
N ARG A 430 1.62 -41.09 12.38
CA ARG A 430 0.69 -41.02 11.24
C ARG A 430 0.84 -39.72 10.45
N ILE A 431 2.08 -39.41 10.01
CA ILE A 431 2.44 -38.14 9.37
C ILE A 431 1.63 -37.91 8.08
N ASN A 432 1.49 -38.92 7.23
CA ASN A 432 0.77 -38.82 5.96
C ASN A 432 -0.73 -38.53 6.19
N ASP A 433 -1.35 -39.24 7.13
CA ASP A 433 -2.76 -39.06 7.47
C ASP A 433 -3.02 -37.67 8.07
N PHE A 434 -2.10 -37.20 8.93
CA PHE A 434 -2.15 -35.84 9.45
C PHE A 434 -2.00 -34.81 8.33
N GLY A 435 -1.12 -35.07 7.36
CA GLY A 435 -0.96 -34.28 6.14
C GLY A 435 -2.25 -34.13 5.35
N GLU A 436 -2.97 -35.23 5.14
CA GLU A 436 -4.29 -35.21 4.49
C GLU A 436 -5.35 -34.49 5.32
N MET A 437 -5.34 -34.65 6.65
CA MET A 437 -6.22 -33.89 7.54
C MET A 437 -5.96 -32.38 7.43
N MET A 438 -4.70 -31.94 7.40
CA MET A 438 -4.34 -30.54 7.20
C MET A 438 -4.84 -30.01 5.85
N LYS A 439 -4.71 -30.80 4.77
CA LYS A 439 -5.22 -30.41 3.44
C LYS A 439 -6.73 -30.21 3.43
N ARG A 440 -7.49 -31.07 4.12
CA ARG A 440 -8.96 -31.00 4.21
C ARG A 440 -9.46 -29.82 5.05
N ASN A 441 -8.64 -29.35 6.00
CA ASN A 441 -8.98 -28.25 6.91
C ASN A 441 -8.31 -26.92 6.53
N ARG A 442 -7.93 -26.74 5.25
CA ARG A 442 -7.41 -25.45 4.77
C ARG A 442 -8.49 -24.37 4.90
N LEU A 443 -8.09 -23.22 5.44
CA LEU A 443 -8.96 -22.05 5.48
C LEU A 443 -9.11 -21.46 4.08
N VAL A 444 -10.32 -21.03 3.77
CA VAL A 444 -10.65 -20.34 2.51
C VAL A 444 -11.32 -19.02 2.85
N ALA A 445 -10.90 -17.94 2.19
CA ALA A 445 -11.56 -16.65 2.32
C ALA A 445 -12.99 -16.75 1.77
N CYS A 446 -13.98 -16.62 2.65
CA CYS A 446 -15.38 -16.54 2.27
C CYS A 446 -15.79 -15.06 2.24
N ARG A 447 -16.42 -14.62 1.15
CA ARG A 447 -17.13 -13.33 1.19
C ARG A 447 -18.23 -13.44 2.25
N PRO A 448 -18.43 -12.43 3.11
CA PRO A 448 -19.39 -12.50 4.20
C PRO A 448 -20.82 -12.45 3.64
N ILE A 449 -21.28 -13.56 3.08
CA ILE A 449 -22.67 -13.76 2.68
C ILE A 449 -23.48 -14.24 3.90
N HIS A 450 -22.83 -14.97 4.83
CA HIS A 450 -23.43 -15.49 6.06
C HIS A 450 -22.49 -15.35 7.26
N GLY A 451 -22.82 -14.44 8.17
CA GLY A 451 -22.18 -14.31 9.49
C GLY A 451 -20.93 -13.42 9.51
N SER A 452 -20.52 -13.04 10.72
CA SER A 452 -19.29 -12.29 10.96
C SER A 452 -18.04 -13.17 10.72
N ASN A 453 -16.89 -12.57 10.39
CA ASN A 453 -15.62 -13.31 10.26
C ASN A 453 -15.29 -14.15 11.51
N LYS A 454 -15.70 -13.67 12.68
CA LYS A 454 -15.52 -14.37 13.95
C LYS A 454 -16.30 -15.69 13.98
N GLU A 455 -17.55 -15.70 13.52
CA GLU A 455 -18.36 -16.92 13.44
C GLU A 455 -17.77 -17.96 12.49
N ILE A 456 -17.20 -17.54 11.36
CA ILE A 456 -16.59 -18.43 10.37
C ILE A 456 -15.36 -19.14 10.97
N ILE A 457 -14.50 -18.39 11.67
CA ILE A 457 -13.33 -18.95 12.35
C ILE A 457 -13.75 -19.91 13.46
N GLU A 458 -14.76 -19.57 14.25
CA GLU A 458 -15.27 -20.47 15.30
C GLU A 458 -15.87 -21.75 14.72
N LYS A 459 -16.57 -21.69 13.57
CA LYS A 459 -17.02 -22.90 12.86
C LYS A 459 -15.85 -23.78 12.42
N ALA A 460 -14.77 -23.19 11.88
CA ALA A 460 -13.58 -23.94 11.49
C ALA A 460 -12.92 -24.63 12.71
N LYS A 461 -12.81 -23.92 13.84
CA LYS A 461 -12.31 -24.49 15.10
C LYS A 461 -13.19 -25.64 15.59
N HIS A 462 -14.51 -25.48 15.57
CA HIS A 462 -15.46 -26.50 16.00
C HIS A 462 -15.39 -27.76 15.12
N SER A 463 -15.28 -27.57 13.80
CA SER A 463 -15.07 -28.66 12.85
C SER A 463 -13.79 -29.44 13.16
N LEU A 464 -12.68 -28.74 13.40
CA LEU A 464 -11.41 -29.38 13.77
C LEU A 464 -11.54 -30.14 15.09
N ALA A 465 -12.14 -29.52 16.12
CA ALA A 465 -12.35 -30.14 17.42
C ALA A 465 -13.10 -31.48 17.31
N LYS A 466 -14.16 -31.54 16.50
CA LYS A 466 -14.91 -32.78 16.21
C LYS A 466 -14.07 -33.84 15.51
N GLN A 467 -13.33 -33.45 14.48
CA GLN A 467 -12.45 -34.37 13.74
C GLN A 467 -11.33 -34.94 14.62
N THR A 468 -10.94 -34.22 15.67
CA THR A 468 -9.86 -34.62 16.58
C THR A 468 -10.33 -35.31 17.86
N ILE A 469 -11.64 -35.57 18.05
CA ILE A 469 -12.16 -36.28 19.24
C ILE A 469 -11.50 -37.66 19.38
N TYR A 470 -11.39 -38.40 18.28
CA TYR A 470 -10.67 -39.66 18.21
C TYR A 470 -9.67 -39.62 17.04
N TRP A 471 -8.45 -39.15 17.33
CA TRP A 471 -7.38 -39.04 16.36
C TRP A 471 -6.05 -39.57 16.94
N PRO A 472 -5.83 -40.90 16.90
CA PRO A 472 -4.60 -41.51 17.40
C PRO A 472 -3.41 -41.04 16.56
N LEU A 473 -2.37 -40.52 17.22
CA LEU A 473 -1.18 -39.93 16.59
C LEU A 473 -0.22 -40.95 15.97
N VAL A 474 -0.30 -42.20 16.43
CA VAL A 474 0.67 -43.26 16.18
C VAL A 474 -0.03 -44.47 15.60
N ILE A 475 0.59 -45.12 14.61
CA ILE A 475 0.05 -46.30 13.90
C ILE A 475 -0.23 -47.43 14.88
N GLY A 476 0.67 -47.66 15.84
CA GLY A 476 0.52 -48.65 16.91
C GLY A 476 -0.61 -48.40 17.92
N ASN A 477 -1.31 -47.25 17.88
CA ASN A 477 -2.38 -46.94 18.83
C ASN A 477 -3.80 -47.07 18.23
N THR A 478 -3.92 -47.64 17.02
CA THR A 478 -5.21 -47.75 16.35
C THR A 478 -5.28 -48.94 15.41
N ILE A 479 -6.43 -49.59 15.37
CA ILE A 479 -6.75 -50.62 14.37
C ILE A 479 -7.61 -50.00 13.26
N LEU A 480 -8.60 -49.19 13.65
CA LEU A 480 -9.57 -48.54 12.76
C LEU A 480 -8.91 -47.72 11.65
N PHE A 481 -7.93 -46.88 11.99
CA PHE A 481 -7.25 -46.08 10.97
C PHE A 481 -6.25 -46.90 10.13
N ASN A 482 -5.81 -48.08 10.60
CA ASN A 482 -4.95 -48.97 9.82
C ASN A 482 -5.74 -49.80 8.79
N ILE A 483 -7.07 -49.88 8.93
CA ILE A 483 -8.01 -50.45 7.94
C ILE A 483 -8.79 -49.36 7.21
N GLN A 484 -8.23 -48.15 7.09
CA GLN A 484 -8.91 -47.00 6.53
C GLN A 484 -9.45 -47.26 5.11
N ILE A 485 -8.78 -48.06 4.28
CA ILE A 485 -9.25 -48.37 2.92
C ILE A 485 -10.62 -49.07 2.95
N GLN A 486 -10.84 -49.94 3.94
CA GLN A 486 -12.05 -50.74 4.10
C GLN A 486 -13.21 -49.93 4.72
N ILE A 487 -12.91 -48.91 5.52
CA ILE A 487 -13.91 -48.13 6.28
C ILE A 487 -13.82 -46.60 6.05
N GLN A 488 -13.25 -46.18 4.92
CA GLN A 488 -12.92 -44.77 4.66
C GLN A 488 -14.16 -43.86 4.76
N ASN A 489 -15.29 -44.31 4.21
CA ASN A 489 -16.55 -43.57 4.23
C ASN A 489 -17.00 -43.34 5.68
N PHE A 490 -16.96 -44.36 6.52
CA PHE A 490 -17.29 -44.24 7.94
C PHE A 490 -16.41 -43.21 8.65
N LEU A 491 -15.09 -43.31 8.50
CA LEU A 491 -14.15 -42.40 9.18
C LEU A 491 -14.28 -40.94 8.75
N ASN A 492 -14.64 -40.68 7.49
CA ASN A 492 -14.81 -39.32 6.96
C ASN A 492 -16.19 -38.72 7.31
N LEU A 493 -17.22 -39.55 7.43
CA LEU A 493 -18.59 -39.11 7.63
C LEU A 493 -18.92 -38.89 9.10
N VAL A 494 -18.49 -39.78 10.00
CA VAL A 494 -18.80 -39.71 11.45
C VAL A 494 -18.52 -38.34 12.09
N PRO A 495 -17.44 -37.62 11.74
CA PRO A 495 -17.17 -36.31 12.33
C PRO A 495 -18.07 -35.16 11.84
N LYS A 496 -18.92 -35.38 10.83
CA LYS A 496 -19.82 -34.36 10.28
C LYS A 496 -20.84 -33.89 11.33
N GLU A 497 -21.32 -32.67 11.17
CA GLU A 497 -22.32 -32.10 12.09
C GLU A 497 -23.69 -32.77 11.92
N TYR A 498 -24.06 -33.07 10.68
CA TYR A 498 -25.28 -33.78 10.33
C TYR A 498 -24.94 -34.83 9.26
N LEU A 499 -25.63 -35.97 9.32
CA LEU A 499 -25.56 -37.01 8.31
C LEU A 499 -26.88 -37.07 7.55
N THR A 500 -26.79 -37.09 6.23
CA THR A 500 -27.92 -37.38 5.35
C THR A 500 -28.28 -38.86 5.39
N GLU A 501 -29.47 -39.24 4.93
CA GLU A 501 -29.90 -40.64 4.88
C GLU A 501 -28.97 -41.51 4.03
N GLU A 502 -28.47 -40.99 2.91
CA GLU A 502 -27.50 -41.65 2.04
C GLU A 502 -26.17 -41.89 2.77
N GLU A 503 -25.68 -40.90 3.51
CA GLU A 503 -24.45 -41.02 4.30
C GLU A 503 -24.59 -42.00 5.45
N VAL A 504 -25.76 -42.06 6.09
CA VAL A 504 -26.06 -43.11 7.09
C VAL A 504 -26.02 -44.49 6.45
N MET A 505 -26.52 -44.66 5.22
CA MET A 505 -26.44 -45.92 4.50
C MET A 505 -25.00 -46.31 4.17
N GLU A 506 -24.15 -45.36 3.79
CA GLU A 506 -22.70 -45.60 3.58
C GLU A 506 -22.00 -46.03 4.88
N CYS A 507 -22.30 -45.37 6.00
CA CYS A 507 -21.79 -45.79 7.31
C CYS A 507 -22.21 -47.23 7.66
N LYS A 508 -23.49 -47.59 7.42
CA LYS A 508 -23.99 -48.95 7.62
C LYS A 508 -23.25 -49.96 6.75
N LYS A 509 -22.98 -49.64 5.48
CA LYS A 509 -22.21 -50.51 4.57
C LYS A 509 -20.81 -50.79 5.11
N SER A 510 -20.10 -49.77 5.62
CA SER A 510 -18.79 -49.96 6.25
C SER A 510 -18.86 -50.87 7.48
N ILE A 511 -19.89 -50.73 8.32
CA ILE A 511 -20.09 -51.60 9.50
C ILE A 511 -20.37 -53.05 9.07
N TYR A 512 -21.27 -53.26 8.10
CA TYR A 512 -21.56 -54.61 7.59
C TYR A 512 -20.35 -55.24 6.91
N HIS A 513 -19.48 -54.44 6.27
CA HIS A 513 -18.22 -54.92 5.74
C HIS A 513 -17.31 -55.46 6.84
N LEU A 514 -17.20 -54.77 7.99
CA LEU A 514 -16.42 -55.24 9.14
C LEU A 514 -16.97 -56.58 9.70
N VAL A 515 -18.29 -56.70 9.84
CA VAL A 515 -18.94 -57.96 10.25
C VAL A 515 -18.64 -59.08 9.23
N GLY A 516 -18.63 -58.74 7.94
CA GLY A 516 -18.22 -59.64 6.86
C GLY A 516 -16.76 -60.06 6.95
N MET A 517 -15.85 -59.18 7.38
CA MET A 517 -14.44 -59.49 7.60
C MET A 517 -14.25 -60.44 8.80
N GLU A 518 -14.97 -60.19 9.90
CA GLU A 518 -14.94 -61.03 11.10
C GLU A 518 -15.40 -62.47 10.82
N SER A 519 -16.56 -62.61 10.18
CA SER A 519 -17.15 -63.92 9.83
C SER A 519 -16.28 -64.74 8.88
N LYS A 520 -15.57 -64.08 7.94
CA LYS A 520 -14.58 -64.71 7.05
C LYS A 520 -13.25 -64.97 7.74
N GLY A 521 -13.06 -64.43 8.93
CA GLY A 521 -11.84 -64.60 9.69
C GLY A 521 -10.63 -63.85 9.12
N THR A 522 -10.87 -62.72 8.46
CA THR A 522 -9.82 -61.86 7.90
C THR A 522 -8.91 -61.34 9.01
N ASN A 523 -7.59 -61.32 8.77
CA ASN A 523 -6.64 -60.77 9.74
C ASN A 523 -6.69 -59.24 9.76
N LEU A 524 -6.72 -58.65 10.95
CA LEU A 524 -6.60 -57.20 11.14
C LEU A 524 -5.12 -56.81 11.33
N PRO A 525 -4.70 -55.61 10.90
CA PRO A 525 -3.36 -55.10 11.18
C PRO A 525 -3.19 -54.95 12.69
N VAL A 526 -2.32 -55.77 13.26
CA VAL A 526 -2.03 -55.76 14.71
C VAL A 526 -1.17 -54.54 15.01
N PRO A 527 -1.55 -53.69 15.98
CA PRO A 527 -0.67 -52.62 16.40
C PRO A 527 0.59 -53.24 17.02
N THR A 528 1.78 -52.83 16.56
CA THR A 528 3.08 -53.33 17.03
C THR A 528 3.41 -52.82 18.43
N ILE A 529 2.53 -53.07 19.40
CA ILE A 529 2.80 -52.85 20.80
C ILE A 529 3.78 -53.94 21.21
N GLY A 530 4.90 -53.56 21.82
CA GLY A 530 6.08 -54.39 22.13
C GLY A 530 5.84 -55.59 23.06
N ILE A 531 4.87 -56.44 22.74
CA ILE A 531 4.51 -57.65 23.47
C ILE A 531 5.45 -58.75 22.96
N LYS A 532 6.47 -59.07 23.75
CA LYS A 532 7.19 -60.35 23.61
C LYS A 532 6.23 -61.48 24.01
N GLY A 533 5.58 -62.12 23.03
CA GLY A 533 4.65 -63.23 23.27
C GLY A 533 3.84 -63.61 22.03
N LYS A 534 3.00 -64.65 22.13
CA LYS A 534 1.95 -64.92 21.13
C LYS A 534 0.99 -63.74 21.14
N GLY A 535 0.82 -63.06 20.00
CA GLY A 535 -0.09 -61.91 19.88
C GLY A 535 -1.54 -62.25 20.22
N PRO A 536 -2.42 -61.22 20.34
CA PRO A 536 -3.82 -61.41 20.72
C PRO A 536 -4.53 -62.40 19.79
N LYS A 537 -5.49 -63.15 20.32
CA LYS A 537 -6.31 -64.03 19.46
C LYS A 537 -7.13 -63.17 18.50
N ARG A 538 -7.44 -63.70 17.31
CA ARG A 538 -8.22 -62.97 16.29
C ARG A 538 -9.55 -62.43 16.83
N GLU A 539 -10.25 -63.23 17.63
CA GLU A 539 -11.50 -62.83 18.30
C GLU A 539 -11.30 -61.63 19.24
N GLU A 540 -10.14 -61.53 19.89
CA GLU A 540 -9.81 -60.40 20.76
C GLU A 540 -9.52 -59.13 19.94
N LEU A 541 -8.93 -59.26 18.75
CA LEU A 541 -8.64 -58.11 17.87
C LEU A 541 -9.88 -57.46 17.26
N TYR A 542 -10.95 -58.23 17.00
CA TYR A 542 -12.23 -57.67 16.55
C TYR A 542 -13.07 -57.12 17.71
N ARG A 543 -12.81 -57.59 18.94
CA ARG A 543 -13.44 -57.08 20.16
C ARG A 543 -12.84 -55.76 20.64
N MET A 544 -11.53 -55.59 20.47
CA MET A 544 -10.79 -54.35 20.69
C MET A 544 -11.16 -53.30 19.64
#